data_AF-A0A6L4Y7F8-F1
#
_entry.id   AF-A0A6L4Y7F8-F1
#
_cell.length_a   1.000
_cell.length_b   1.000
_cell.length_c   1.000
_cell.angle_alpha   90.00
_cell.angle_beta   90.00
_cell.angle_gamma   90.00
#
_symmetry.space_group_name_H-M   'P 1'
#
loop_
_entity.id
_entity.type
_entity.pdbx_description
1 polymer ?
#
loop_
_entity_poly.entity_id
_entity_poly.type
_entity_poly.pdbx_seq_one_letter_code
_entity_poly.pdbx_strand_id
1 'polypeptide(L)'
;MSFVGPRPALYNQDDLVALRTQKEIHKIIPGITGWAQVNGRDELPIPVKVEFDEYYLKNRSFLFDLKILWLTFYKVIKTEGVNH
;
A
#
# COMPACT_ATOMS: atom_id res chain seq x y z
N MET A 1 9.04 11.62 0.98
CA MET A 1 8.56 10.22 0.94
C MET A 1 8.23 9.79 2.36
N SER A 2 7.14 9.06 2.55
CA SER A 2 6.76 8.51 3.86
C SER A 2 7.38 7.11 4.02
N PHE A 3 7.52 6.63 5.26
CA PHE A 3 7.91 5.22 5.48
C PHE A 3 6.71 4.29 5.25
N VAL A 4 5.52 4.73 5.69
CA VAL A 4 4.23 4.04 5.51
C VAL A 4 3.31 4.87 4.60
N GLY A 5 2.76 4.25 3.56
CA GLY A 5 1.85 4.89 2.61
C GLY A 5 1.63 4.03 1.36
N PRO A 6 0.75 4.48 0.43
CA PRO A 6 0.55 3.79 -0.85
C PRO A 6 1.86 3.66 -1.63
N ARG A 7 2.08 2.51 -2.27
CA ARG A 7 3.26 2.33 -3.14
C ARG A 7 3.19 3.29 -4.34
N PRO A 8 4.29 3.95 -4.73
CA PRO A 8 4.32 4.79 -5.93
C PRO A 8 3.77 4.04 -7.14
N ALA A 9 2.88 4.68 -7.91
CA ALA A 9 2.44 4.14 -9.18
C ALA A 9 3.59 4.16 -10.19
N LEU A 10 3.71 3.10 -10.99
CA LEU A 10 4.63 3.08 -12.11
C LEU A 10 4.06 3.90 -13.28
N TYR A 11 4.93 4.36 -14.17
CA TYR A 11 4.56 5.19 -15.33
C TYR A 11 3.59 4.51 -16.30
N ASN A 12 3.49 3.18 -16.27
CA ASN A 12 2.64 2.37 -17.13
C ASN A 12 1.32 1.95 -16.45
N GLN A 13 0.97 2.57 -15.32
CA GLN A 13 -0.22 2.22 -14.53
C GLN A 13 -1.26 3.35 -14.52
N ASP A 14 -1.65 3.81 -15.71
CA ASP A 14 -2.58 4.92 -15.88
C ASP A 14 -3.92 4.66 -15.16
N ASP A 15 -4.45 3.43 -15.23
CA ASP A 15 -5.68 3.03 -14.55
C ASP A 15 -5.59 3.18 -13.02
N LEU A 16 -4.45 2.79 -12.44
CA LEU A 16 -4.21 2.91 -11.00
C LEU A 16 -4.13 4.38 -10.60
N VAL A 17 -3.44 5.21 -11.40
CA VAL A 17 -3.32 6.66 -11.16
C VAL A 17 -4.68 7.33 -11.25
N ALA A 18 -5.48 7.01 -12.27
CA ALA A 18 -6.82 7.55 -12.45
C ALA A 18 -7.74 7.19 -11.28
N LEU A 19 -7.79 5.92 -10.88
CA LEU A 19 -8.61 5.46 -9.75
C LEU A 19 -8.16 6.07 -8.41
N ARG A 20 -6.85 6.16 -8.17
CA ARG A 20 -6.31 6.85 -6.98
C ARG A 20 -6.63 8.33 -6.97
N THR A 21 -6.66 8.97 -8.14
CA THR A 21 -7.03 10.38 -8.27
C THR A 21 -8.49 10.60 -7.91
N GLN A 22 -9.40 9.76 -8.43
CA GLN A 22 -10.84 9.81 -8.11
C GLN A 22 -11.13 9.66 -6.62
N LYS A 23 -10.32 8.88 -5.90
CA LYS A 23 -10.45 8.61 -4.46
C LYS A 23 -9.61 9.53 -3.57
N GLU A 24 -9.00 10.57 -4.15
CA GLU A 24 -8.12 11.51 -3.46
C GLU A 24 -6.88 10.90 -2.78
N ILE A 25 -6.53 9.65 -3.10
CA ILE A 25 -5.39 8.92 -2.53
C ILE A 25 -4.06 9.58 -2.89
N HIS A 26 -4.01 10.27 -4.04
CA HIS A 26 -2.85 11.05 -4.50
C HIS A 26 -2.42 12.16 -3.51
N LYS A 27 -3.27 12.54 -2.55
CA LYS A 27 -2.93 13.50 -1.48
C LYS A 27 -1.95 12.92 -0.45
N ILE A 28 -1.83 11.60 -0.35
CA ILE A 28 -0.92 10.94 0.59
C ILE A 28 0.46 10.80 -0.05
N ILE A 29 1.49 11.09 0.74
CA ILE A 29 2.88 10.86 0.33
C ILE A 29 3.12 9.35 0.20
N PRO A 30 3.61 8.87 -0.96
CA PRO A 30 3.91 7.45 -1.15
C PRO A 30 4.89 6.90 -0.12
N GLY A 31 4.72 5.60 0.18
CA GLY A 31 5.46 4.85 1.19
C GLY A 31 6.36 3.75 0.63
N ILE A 32 7.31 3.29 1.44
CA ILE A 32 8.12 2.08 1.16
C ILE A 32 7.26 0.83 1.41
N THR A 33 6.50 0.85 2.51
CA THR A 33 5.47 -0.13 2.85
C THR A 33 4.11 0.54 2.99
N GLY A 34 3.03 -0.24 2.96
CA GLY A 34 1.66 0.28 3.04
C GLY A 34 0.64 -0.83 3.29
N TRP A 35 -0.61 -0.42 3.53
CA TRP A 35 -1.68 -1.35 3.85
C TRP A 35 -1.94 -2.36 2.71
N ALA A 36 -1.95 -1.91 1.45
CA ALA A 36 -2.06 -2.82 0.31
C ALA A 36 -0.86 -3.79 0.21
N GLN A 37 0.36 -3.35 0.57
CA GLN A 37 1.55 -4.21 0.52
C GLN A 37 1.50 -5.34 1.55
N VAL A 38 1.02 -5.07 2.76
CA VAL A 38 0.90 -6.12 3.79
C VAL A 38 -0.32 -7.03 3.59
N ASN A 39 -1.28 -6.71 2.73
CA ASN A 39 -2.48 -7.52 2.50
C ASN A 39 -2.49 -8.32 1.18
N GLY A 40 -1.45 -8.24 0.34
CA GLY A 40 -1.36 -9.04 -0.89
C GLY A 40 -0.39 -8.49 -1.94
N ARG A 41 0.07 -7.24 -1.76
CA ARG A 41 1.18 -6.64 -2.53
C ARG A 41 0.91 -6.62 -4.05
N ASP A 42 1.55 -7.51 -4.79
CA ASP A 42 1.55 -7.54 -6.25
C ASP A 42 0.45 -8.48 -6.80
N GLU A 43 -0.11 -9.36 -5.96
CA GLU A 43 -1.22 -10.26 -6.32
C GLU A 43 -2.58 -9.57 -6.29
N LEU A 44 -2.66 -8.37 -5.72
CA LEU A 44 -3.91 -7.62 -5.59
C LEU A 44 -4.33 -6.99 -6.93
N PRO A 45 -5.57 -7.23 -7.40
CA PRO A 45 -6.15 -6.48 -8.50
C PRO A 45 -6.14 -4.98 -8.22
N ILE A 46 -6.03 -4.16 -9.28
CA ILE A 46 -5.97 -2.69 -9.17
C ILE A 46 -7.12 -2.12 -8.33
N PRO A 47 -8.40 -2.50 -8.52
CA PRO A 47 -9.50 -1.96 -7.71
C PRO A 47 -9.33 -2.24 -6.21
N VAL A 48 -8.93 -3.47 -5.86
CA VAL A 48 -8.71 -3.89 -4.47
C VAL A 48 -7.53 -3.15 -3.84
N LYS A 49 -6.46 -2.91 -4.62
CA LYS A 49 -5.32 -2.09 -4.19
C LYS A 49 -5.75 -0.66 -3.86
N VAL A 50 -6.60 -0.06 -4.69
CA VAL A 50 -7.17 1.27 -4.47
C VAL A 50 -8.05 1.29 -3.23
N GLU A 51 -8.86 0.27 -2.98
CA GLU A 51 -9.68 0.15 -1.77
C GLU A 51 -8.82 0.10 -0.49
N PHE A 52 -7.72 -0.65 -0.51
CA PHE A 52 -6.79 -0.68 0.62
C PHE A 52 -6.08 0.67 0.83
N ASP A 53 -5.72 1.36 -0.25
CA ASP A 53 -5.12 2.69 -0.17
C ASP A 53 -6.15 3.74 0.34
N GLU A 54 -7.42 3.64 -0.08
CA GLU A 54 -8.53 4.46 0.44
C GLU A 54 -8.79 4.17 1.93
N TYR A 55 -8.73 2.90 2.33
CA TYR A 55 -8.85 2.52 3.74
C TYR A 55 -7.71 3.13 4.57
N TYR A 56 -6.48 3.07 4.06
CA TYR A 56 -5.33 3.71 4.71
C TYR A 56 -5.54 5.23 4.82
N LEU A 57 -6.00 5.90 3.76
CA LEU A 57 -6.33 7.33 3.78
C LEU A 57 -7.26 7.70 4.94
N LYS A 58 -8.34 6.92 5.11
CA LYS A 58 -9.40 7.20 6.08
C LYS A 58 -9.04 6.82 7.52
N ASN A 59 -8.21 5.80 7.71
CA ASN A 59 -7.92 5.21 9.03
C ASN A 59 -6.48 5.43 9.50
N ARG A 60 -5.72 6.30 8.81
CA ARG A 60 -4.34 6.58 9.15
C ARG A 60 -4.23 7.09 10.58
N SER A 61 -3.45 6.38 11.39
CA SER A 61 -3.11 6.74 12.76
C SER A 61 -1.73 6.18 13.08
N PHE A 62 -1.07 6.73 14.11
CA PHE A 62 0.23 6.24 14.54
C PHE A 62 0.23 4.73 14.88
N LEU A 63 -0.82 4.25 15.55
CA LEU A 63 -0.98 2.83 15.88
C LEU A 63 -1.19 1.98 14.63
N PHE A 64 -1.91 2.49 13.64
CA PHE A 64 -2.12 1.78 12.38
C PHE A 64 -0.82 1.69 11.56
N ASP A 65 -0.03 2.77 11.52
CA ASP A 65 1.29 2.76 10.91
C ASP A 65 2.20 1.73 11.61
N LEU A 66 2.21 1.68 12.95
CA LEU A 66 2.98 0.69 13.71
C LEU A 66 2.54 -0.76 13.40
N LYS A 67 1.23 -0.99 13.26
CA LYS A 67 0.69 -2.29 12.84
C LYS A 67 1.19 -2.70 11.44
N ILE A 68 1.20 -1.76 10.48
CA ILE A 68 1.71 -2.02 9.13
C ILE A 68 3.20 -2.39 9.19
N LEU A 69 3.98 -1.69 10.00
CA LEU A 69 5.41 -1.99 10.18
C LEU A 69 5.63 -3.37 10.77
N TRP A 70 4.87 -3.75 11.80
CA TRP A 70 4.94 -5.07 12.40
C TRP A 70 4.60 -6.18 11.39
N LEU A 71 3.53 -6.01 10.62
CA LEU A 71 3.14 -6.97 9.58
C LEU A 71 4.19 -7.05 8.46
N THR A 72 4.79 -5.91 8.10
CA THR A 72 5.87 -5.86 7.11
C THR A 72 7.07 -6.67 7.61
N PHE A 73 7.50 -6.45 8.85
CA PHE A 73 8.60 -7.18 9.49
C PHE A 73 8.32 -8.68 9.54
N TYR A 74 7.12 -9.08 9.96
CA TYR A 74 6.71 -10.48 10.00
C TYR A 74 6.77 -11.16 8.63
N LYS A 75 6.26 -10.49 7.58
CA LYS A 75 6.29 -11.03 6.21
C LYS A 75 7.72 -11.17 5.67
N VAL A 76 8.59 -10.21 5.97
CA VAL A 76 10.01 -10.27 5.58
C VAL A 76 10.72 -11.44 6.26
N ILE A 77 10.49 -11.66 7.56
CA ILE A 77 11.07 -12.80 8.28
C ILE A 77 10.55 -14.13 7.75
N LYS A 78 9.24 -14.23 7.51
CA LYS A 78 8.62 -15.46 7.03
C LYS A 78 9.02 -15.83 5.60
N THR A 79 9.69 -14.94 4.86
CA THR A 79 10.06 -15.18 3.46
C THR A 79 8.83 -15.53 2.59
N GLU A 80 7.64 -15.04 2.97
CA GLU A 80 6.42 -15.21 2.17
C GLU A 80 6.56 -14.36 0.90
N GLY A 81 6.92 -14.99 -0.22
CA GLY A 81 7.09 -14.36 -1.53
C GLY A 81 8.51 -14.42 -2.13
N VAL A 82 9.46 -15.12 -1.52
CA VAL A 82 10.73 -15.49 -2.20
C VAL A 82 10.67 -16.98 -2.54
N ASN A 83 10.02 -17.30 -3.66
CA ASN A 83 10.27 -18.57 -4.34
C ASN A 83 11.54 -18.39 -5.18
N HIS A 84 12.51 -19.27 -4.95
CA HIS A 84 13.78 -19.32 -5.67
C HIS A 84 13.64 -20.08 -6.99
#